data_AF-A0A352S9H3-F1
#
_entry.id   AF-A0A352S9H3-F1
#
_cell.length_a   1.000
_cell.length_b   1.000
_cell.length_c   1.000
_cell.angle_alpha   90.00
_cell.angle_beta   90.00
_cell.angle_gamma   90.00
#
_symmetry.space_group_name_H-M   'P 1'
#
loop_
_entity.id
_entity.type
_entity.pdbx_description
1 polymer ?
#
loop_
_entity_poly.entity_id
_entity_poly.type
_entity_poly.pdbx_seq_one_letter_code
_entity_poly.pdbx_strand_id
1 'polypeptide(L)'
;MVRFLRASKVVENDFGHDWLKKMPAAPAQAFYEVGEMVTVASDAFIFDQLWEDFEHLAKDTLIGRDGSRLITAPFDTTVLIMPSKRLHPGKTAVRLAHPIAQ
;
A
#
# COMPACT_ATOMS: atom_id res chain seq x y z
N MET A 1 -15.61 5.08 10.09
CA MET A 1 -15.27 6.01 11.20
C MET A 1 -15.66 5.47 12.58
N VAL A 2 -16.93 5.09 12.86
CA VAL A 2 -17.36 4.64 14.21
C VAL A 2 -16.53 3.47 14.77
N ARG A 3 -16.20 2.46 13.96
CA ARG A 3 -15.35 1.33 14.38
C ARG A 3 -13.97 1.78 14.88
N PHE A 4 -13.36 2.77 14.22
CA PHE A 4 -12.06 3.34 14.60
C PHE A 4 -12.13 4.09 15.94
N LEU A 5 -13.16 4.93 16.13
CA LEU A 5 -13.34 5.67 17.38
C LEU A 5 -13.52 4.75 18.60
N ARG A 6 -14.30 3.67 18.43
CA ARG A 6 -14.47 2.65 19.49
C ARG A 6 -13.14 1.92 19.77
N ALA A 7 -12.41 1.53 18.72
CA ALA A 7 -11.13 0.84 18.86
C ALA A 7 -10.05 1.70 19.54
N SER A 8 -10.05 3.02 19.31
CA SER A 8 -9.12 3.95 19.95
C SER A 8 -9.50 4.35 21.38
N LYS A 9 -10.68 3.93 21.87
CA LYS A 9 -11.20 4.24 23.21
C LYS A 9 -11.34 5.75 23.50
N VAL A 10 -11.48 6.56 22.45
CA VAL A 10 -11.73 8.01 22.60
C VAL A 10 -13.22 8.32 22.81
N VAL A 11 -14.08 7.32 22.63
CA VAL A 11 -15.52 7.34 22.90
C VAL A 11 -15.91 6.13 23.73
N GLU A 12 -17.06 6.20 24.38
CA GLU A 12 -17.64 5.06 25.08
C GLU A 12 -17.89 3.88 24.13
N ASN A 13 -17.80 2.66 24.68
CA ASN A 13 -17.88 1.44 23.87
C ASN A 13 -19.23 1.24 23.17
N ASP A 14 -20.30 1.87 23.63
CA ASP A 14 -21.64 1.84 23.04
C ASP A 14 -21.88 2.95 22.00
N PHE A 15 -20.93 3.88 21.82
CA PHE A 15 -21.03 4.96 20.87
C PHE A 15 -21.29 4.45 19.45
N GLY A 16 -22.39 4.92 18.84
CA GLY A 16 -22.78 4.54 17.48
C GLY A 16 -23.25 3.08 17.32
N HIS A 17 -23.62 2.41 18.41
CA HIS A 17 -24.11 1.03 18.38
C HIS A 17 -25.28 0.81 17.41
N ASP A 18 -26.29 1.68 17.42
CA ASP A 18 -27.45 1.58 16.53
C ASP A 18 -27.10 1.78 15.06
N TRP A 19 -26.04 2.56 14.78
CA TRP A 19 -25.53 2.73 13.43
C TRP A 19 -24.76 1.50 12.95
N LEU A 20 -23.93 0.91 13.81
CA LEU A 20 -23.17 -0.31 13.48
C LEU A 20 -24.07 -1.52 13.24
N LYS A 21 -25.20 -1.64 13.93
CA LYS A 21 -26.19 -2.71 13.67
C LYS A 21 -26.75 -2.70 12.25
N LYS A 22 -26.80 -1.52 11.61
CA LYS A 22 -27.30 -1.35 10.24
C LYS A 22 -26.21 -1.54 9.19
N MET A 23 -24.95 -1.64 9.61
CA MET A 23 -23.83 -1.82 8.70
C MET A 23 -23.53 -3.30 8.44
N PRO A 24 -22.97 -3.64 7.27
CA PRO A 24 -22.43 -4.96 7.06
C PRO A 24 -21.30 -5.27 8.06
N ALA A 25 -21.05 -6.57 8.24
CA ALA A 25 -19.88 -7.05 8.96
C ALA A 25 -18.60 -6.43 8.36
N ALA A 26 -17.61 -6.17 9.22
CA ALA A 26 -16.32 -5.72 8.70
C ALA A 26 -15.71 -6.85 7.85
N PRO A 27 -15.11 -6.53 6.70
CA PRO A 27 -14.33 -7.51 5.96
C PRO A 27 -13.17 -8.00 6.83
N ALA A 28 -12.64 -9.18 6.48
CA ALA A 28 -11.41 -9.66 7.08
C ALA A 28 -10.28 -8.65 6.85
N GLN A 29 -9.47 -8.42 7.87
CA GLN A 29 -8.32 -7.54 7.75
C GLN A 29 -7.24 -8.24 6.92
N ALA A 30 -6.77 -7.56 5.88
CA ALA A 30 -5.62 -8.02 5.11
C ALA A 30 -4.31 -7.53 5.76
N PHE A 31 -3.28 -8.37 5.72
CA PHE A 31 -1.95 -8.07 6.25
C PHE A 31 -0.92 -8.21 5.14
N TYR A 32 0.01 -7.26 5.12
CA TYR A 32 1.08 -7.19 4.13
C TYR A 32 2.39 -6.94 4.84
N GLU A 33 3.43 -7.68 4.44
CA GLU A 33 4.79 -7.47 4.90
C GLU A 33 5.56 -6.68 3.84
N VAL A 34 6.23 -5.59 4.24
CA VAL A 34 7.08 -4.81 3.34
C VAL A 34 8.42 -5.53 3.17
N GLY A 35 8.70 -6.03 1.97
CA GLY A 35 9.94 -6.73 1.67
C GLY A 35 11.02 -5.85 1.02
N GLU A 36 10.63 -4.92 0.15
CA GLU A 36 11.58 -4.04 -0.55
C GLU A 36 11.11 -2.57 -0.56
N MET A 37 12.06 -1.64 -0.55
CA MET A 37 11.81 -0.22 -0.77
C MET A 37 12.55 0.26 -2.01
N VAL A 38 11.82 0.83 -2.97
CA VAL A 38 12.41 1.45 -4.15
C VAL A 38 12.74 2.90 -3.81
N THR A 39 14.03 3.22 -3.77
CA THR A 39 14.52 4.58 -3.57
C THR A 39 14.95 5.17 -4.90
N VAL A 40 14.50 6.37 -5.19
CA VAL A 40 14.89 7.12 -6.39
C VAL A 40 16.40 7.39 -6.32
N ALA A 41 17.14 6.94 -7.31
CA ALA A 41 18.57 7.13 -7.46
C ALA A 41 18.92 8.29 -8.40
N SER A 42 18.06 8.60 -9.39
CA SER A 42 18.31 9.66 -10.36
C SER A 42 17.08 10.53 -10.64
N ASP A 43 17.31 11.66 -11.30
CA ASP A 43 16.24 12.55 -11.78
C ASP A 43 15.48 11.97 -12.99
N ALA A 44 15.92 10.81 -13.51
CA ALA A 44 15.30 10.11 -14.62
C ALA A 44 14.32 9.01 -14.16
N PHE A 45 13.92 8.99 -12.88
CA PHE A 45 12.92 8.04 -12.40
C PHE A 45 11.54 8.33 -12.99
N ILE A 46 10.94 7.31 -13.59
CA ILE A 46 9.59 7.37 -14.16
C ILE A 46 8.86 6.05 -13.86
N PHE A 47 7.64 6.14 -13.31
CA PHE A 47 6.74 4.98 -13.26
C PHE A 47 6.22 4.65 -14.65
N ASP A 48 6.04 3.36 -14.94
CA ASP A 48 5.58 2.92 -16.27
C ASP A 48 4.12 3.36 -16.55
N GLN A 49 3.33 3.49 -15.48
CA GLN A 49 2.00 4.10 -15.50
C GLN A 49 1.68 4.80 -14.18
N LEU A 50 0.51 5.42 -14.08
CA LEU A 50 0.01 5.95 -12.82
C LEU A 50 -0.49 4.80 -11.95
N TRP A 51 0.32 4.39 -10.97
CA TRP A 51 -0.06 3.38 -9.99
C TRP A 51 -0.90 3.97 -8.86
N GLU A 52 -1.93 3.23 -8.46
CA GLU A 52 -2.75 3.44 -7.27
C GLU A 52 -2.18 2.68 -6.05
N ASP A 53 -2.61 3.10 -4.87
CA ASP A 53 -2.21 2.45 -3.62
C ASP A 53 -2.89 1.08 -3.49
N PHE A 54 -2.16 0.09 -2.98
CA PHE A 54 -2.59 -1.31 -2.81
C PHE A 54 -2.89 -2.08 -4.11
N GLU A 55 -2.40 -1.65 -5.27
CA GLU A 55 -2.47 -2.48 -6.48
C GLU A 55 -1.68 -3.79 -6.32
N HIS A 56 -2.28 -4.90 -6.80
CA HIS A 56 -1.69 -6.24 -6.76
C HIS A 56 -1.13 -6.60 -8.13
N LEU A 57 0.18 -6.81 -8.18
CA LEU A 57 0.92 -7.11 -9.40
C LEU A 57 1.44 -8.54 -9.37
N ALA A 58 1.41 -9.19 -10.53
CA ALA A 58 2.12 -10.44 -10.73
C ALA A 58 3.64 -10.18 -10.74
N LYS A 59 4.42 -11.19 -10.36
CA LYS A 59 5.89 -11.15 -10.44
C LYS A 59 6.38 -10.71 -11.83
N ASP A 60 7.50 -10.00 -11.83
CA ASP A 60 8.18 -9.46 -13.01
C ASP A 60 7.41 -8.39 -13.79
N THR A 61 6.23 -7.98 -13.32
CA THR A 61 5.50 -6.82 -13.87
C THR A 61 6.37 -5.57 -13.76
N LEU A 62 6.52 -4.83 -14.86
CA LEU A 62 7.27 -3.57 -14.88
C LEU A 62 6.53 -2.50 -14.08
N ILE A 63 7.16 -1.97 -13.05
CA ILE A 63 6.61 -0.90 -12.21
C ILE A 63 7.10 0.47 -12.72
N GLY A 64 8.37 0.54 -13.11
CA GLY A 64 8.98 1.77 -13.57
C GLY A 64 10.45 1.60 -13.90
N ARG A 65 11.11 2.72 -14.15
CA ARG A 65 12.51 2.78 -14.51
C ARG A 65 13.18 3.93 -13.78
N ASP A 66 14.45 3.72 -13.42
CA ASP A 66 15.32 4.76 -12.87
C ASP A 66 16.58 4.82 -13.73
N GLY A 67 16.60 5.77 -14.68
CA GLY A 67 17.58 5.76 -15.76
C GLY A 67 17.51 4.47 -16.57
N SER A 68 18.59 3.68 -16.56
CA SER A 68 18.65 2.37 -17.25
C SER A 68 18.18 1.20 -16.38
N ARG A 69 17.97 1.39 -15.07
CA ARG A 69 17.53 0.32 -14.17
C ARG A 69 16.03 0.10 -14.32
N LEU A 70 15.63 -1.12 -14.69
CA LEU A 70 14.24 -1.55 -14.60
C LEU A 70 13.88 -1.88 -13.15
N ILE A 71 12.67 -1.51 -12.75
CA ILE A 71 12.09 -1.83 -11.45
C ILE A 71 10.87 -2.71 -11.71
N THR A 72 10.95 -3.97 -11.28
CA THR A 72 9.92 -4.98 -11.51
C THR A 72 9.39 -5.52 -10.18
N ALA A 73 8.18 -6.08 -10.21
CA ALA A 73 7.54 -6.73 -9.07
C ALA A 73 8.34 -7.98 -8.62
N PRO A 74 8.95 -8.01 -7.42
CA PRO A 74 9.86 -9.09 -7.04
C PRO A 74 9.16 -10.33 -6.45
N PHE A 75 7.92 -10.19 -5.98
CA PHE A 75 7.15 -11.24 -5.31
C PHE A 75 6.07 -11.82 -6.22
N ASP A 76 5.64 -13.06 -5.95
CA ASP A 76 4.54 -13.74 -6.66
C ASP A 76 3.27 -12.89 -6.69
N THR A 77 2.96 -12.22 -5.57
CA THR A 77 2.00 -11.12 -5.50
C THR A 77 2.70 -9.92 -4.86
N THR A 78 3.05 -8.94 -5.67
CA THR A 78 3.63 -7.68 -5.20
C THR A 78 2.53 -6.66 -5.02
N VAL A 79 2.48 -6.05 -3.84
CA VAL A 79 1.53 -4.99 -3.50
C VAL A 79 2.27 -3.66 -3.42
N LEU A 80 1.79 -2.67 -4.16
CA LEU A 80 2.38 -1.33 -4.14
C LEU A 80 1.84 -0.55 -2.93
N ILE A 81 2.73 -0.08 -2.07
CA ILE A 81 2.39 0.72 -0.89
C ILE A 81 2.93 2.13 -1.03
N MET A 82 2.01 3.10 -1.04
CA MET A 82 2.22 4.53 -1.17
C MET A 82 3.12 4.92 -2.35
N PRO A 83 2.74 4.62 -3.60
CA PRO A 83 3.45 5.14 -4.77
C PRO A 83 3.48 6.68 -4.73
N SER A 84 4.68 7.25 -4.69
CA SER A 84 4.89 8.69 -4.51
C SER A 84 4.64 9.45 -5.81
N LYS A 85 3.92 10.56 -5.71
CA LYS A 85 3.80 11.54 -6.80
C LYS A 85 4.99 12.50 -6.88
N ARG A 86 5.87 12.49 -5.87
CA ARG A 86 7.06 13.36 -5.78
C ARG A 86 8.30 12.48 -5.80
N LEU A 87 8.95 12.43 -6.95
CA LEU A 87 10.08 11.56 -7.24
C LEU A 87 11.33 12.41 -7.32
N HIS A 88 12.15 12.35 -6.27
CA HIS A 88 13.42 13.06 -6.18
C HIS A 88 14.48 12.10 -5.64
N PRO A 89 15.74 12.20 -6.11
CA PRO A 89 16.84 11.37 -5.61
C PRO A 89 16.90 11.32 -4.08
N GLY A 90 17.08 10.11 -3.55
CA GLY A 90 17.11 9.82 -2.11
C GLY A 90 15.73 9.71 -1.44
N LYS A 91 14.62 9.88 -2.17
CA LYS A 91 13.26 9.64 -1.64
C LYS A 91 12.75 8.26 -2.03
N THR A 92 11.92 7.68 -1.18
CA THR A 92 11.20 6.44 -1.51
C THR A 92 10.17 6.71 -2.62
N ALA A 93 10.29 6.01 -3.74
CA ALA A 93 9.30 6.02 -4.81
C ALA A 93 8.09 5.19 -4.42
N VAL A 94 8.30 3.95 -3.96
CA VAL A 94 7.26 3.00 -3.57
C VAL A 94 7.83 1.94 -2.63
N ARG A 95 6.99 1.38 -1.76
CA ARG A 95 7.33 0.19 -0.96
C ARG A 95 6.63 -1.02 -1.58
N LEU A 96 7.38 -2.10 -1.75
CA LEU A 96 6.90 -3.34 -2.34
C LEU A 96 6.64 -4.33 -1.20
N ALA A 97 5.39 -4.74 -1.08
CA ALA A 97 4.94 -5.65 -0.04
C ALA A 97 4.38 -6.94 -0.65
N HIS A 98 4.17 -7.95 0.19
CA HIS A 98 3.51 -9.20 -0.19
C HIS A 98 2.50 -9.61 0.89
N PRO A 99 1.38 -10.28 0.52
CA PRO A 99 0.35 -10.68 1.49
C PRO A 99 0.87 -11.74 2.47
N ILE A 100 0.45 -11.64 3.74
CA ILE A 100 0.72 -12.65 4.76
C ILE A 100 -0.57 -13.10 5.44
N ALA A 101 -0.63 -14.37 5.85
CA ALA A 101 -1.70 -14.89 6.70
C ALA A 101 -1.45 -14.48 8.16
N GLN A 102 -2.51 -14.11 8.88
CA GLN A 102 -2.51 -13.94 10.33
C GLN A 102 -3.36 -15.01 11.01
#